data_AF-A0A9R1VCE3-F1
#
_entry.id   AF-A0A9R1VCE3-F1
#
_cell.length_a   1.000
_cell.length_b   1.000
_cell.length_c   1.000
_cell.angle_alpha   90.00
_cell.angle_beta   90.00
_cell.angle_gamma   90.00
#
_symmetry.space_group_name_H-M   'P 1'
#
loop_
_entity.id
_entity.type
_entity.pdbx_description
1 polymer ?
#
loop_
_entity_poly.entity_id
_entity_poly.type
_entity_poly.pdbx_seq_one_letter_code
_entity_poly.pdbx_strand_id
1 'polypeptide(L)'
;MTPADVAENLMPKSFEENAESCLNKLIQSLENAKEEARLKAVEDARIKAEEEAAKKIEENGEKVQETDAKLGDGEGKKSNQDTEIVQVGDGKENGVLTA
;
A
#
# COMPACT_ATOMS: atom_id res chain seq x y z
N MET A 1 3.53 17.44 16.82
CA MET A 1 2.70 18.39 17.59
C MET A 1 3.37 18.64 18.93
N THR A 2 3.51 19.90 19.32
CA THR A 2 4.19 20.40 20.52
C THR A 2 3.19 21.02 21.49
N PRO A 3 3.56 21.24 22.77
CA PRO A 3 2.70 21.97 23.71
C PRO A 3 2.32 23.38 23.25
N ALA A 4 3.18 24.06 22.48
CA ALA A 4 2.88 25.37 21.92
C ALA A 4 1.80 25.30 20.82
N ASP A 5 1.86 24.29 19.95
CA ASP A 5 0.84 24.06 18.91
C ASP A 5 -0.54 23.80 19.53
N VAL A 6 -0.58 23.11 20.68
CA VAL A 6 -1.82 22.87 21.42
C VAL A 6 -2.39 24.18 21.98
N ALA A 7 -1.53 25.03 22.56
CA ALA A 7 -1.95 26.34 23.08
C ALA A 7 -2.44 27.26 21.95
N GLU A 8 -1.76 27.28 20.80
CA GLU A 8 -2.17 28.07 19.64
C GLU A 8 -3.55 27.67 19.10
N ASN A 9 -3.90 26.38 19.13
CA ASN A 9 -5.21 25.93 18.69
C ASN A 9 -6.32 26.23 19.70
N LEU A 10 -6.02 26.25 21.00
CA LEU A 10 -7.00 26.50 22.07
C LEU A 10 -7.24 27.98 22.35
N MET A 11 -6.36 28.87 21.87
CA MET A 11 -6.53 30.31 21.99
C MET A 11 -7.22 30.89 20.74
N PRO A 12 -8.30 31.67 20.90
CA PRO A 12 -8.90 32.40 19.79
C PRO A 12 -7.87 33.33 19.14
N LYS A 13 -7.76 33.29 17.81
CA LYS A 13 -6.88 34.20 17.07
C LYS A 13 -7.56 35.54 16.73
N SER A 14 -8.87 35.60 16.84
CA SER A 14 -9.70 36.79 16.61
C SER A 14 -10.92 36.80 17.52
N PHE A 15 -11.64 37.94 17.56
CA PHE A 15 -12.88 38.09 18.33
C PHE A 15 -14.06 37.27 17.77
N GLU A 16 -13.96 36.79 16.53
CA GLU A 16 -15.00 35.98 15.87
C GLU A 16 -14.87 34.49 16.20
N GLU A 17 -13.69 34.06 16.64
CA GLU A 17 -13.42 32.67 17.00
C GLU A 17 -13.92 32.35 18.41
N ASN A 18 -14.72 31.30 18.53
CA ASN A 18 -15.23 30.80 19.80
C ASN A 18 -14.51 29.52 20.23
N ALA A 19 -14.79 29.06 21.45
CA ALA A 19 -14.16 27.87 22.02
C ALA A 19 -14.36 26.61 21.17
N GLU A 20 -15.53 26.44 20.54
CA GLU A 20 -15.81 25.30 19.66
C GLU A 20 -14.92 25.32 18.42
N SER A 21 -14.77 26.49 17.77
CA SER A 21 -13.92 26.64 16.59
C SER A 21 -12.44 26.36 16.92
N CYS A 22 -11.98 26.78 18.10
CA CYS A 22 -10.64 26.49 18.61
C CYS A 22 -10.44 24.98 18.84
N LEU A 23 -11.40 24.33 19.49
CA LEU A 23 -11.36 22.90 19.75
C LEU A 23 -11.40 22.07 18.45
N ASN A 24 -12.24 22.44 17.50
CA ASN A 24 -12.32 21.76 16.20
C ASN A 24 -11.01 21.85 15.43
N LYS A 25 -10.33 23.00 15.46
CA LYS A 25 -8.99 23.15 14.86
C LYS A 25 -7.97 22.23 15.52
N LEU A 26 -8.01 22.08 16.85
CA LEU A 26 -7.13 21.18 17.57
C LEU A 26 -7.36 19.72 17.14
N ILE A 27 -8.63 19.30 17.07
CA ILE A 27 -9.01 17.94 16.64
C ILE A 27 -8.50 17.67 15.23
N GLN A 28 -8.77 18.58 14.28
CA GLN A 28 -8.30 18.44 12.91
C GLN A 28 -6.76 18.36 12.82
N SER A 29 -6.06 19.19 13.59
CA SER A 29 -4.60 19.17 13.64
C SER A 29 -4.05 17.83 14.17
N LEU A 30 -4.71 17.24 15.16
CA LEU A 30 -4.36 15.93 15.70
C LEU A 30 -4.61 14.79 14.71
N GLU A 31 -5.75 14.82 14.02
CA GLU A 31 -6.10 13.84 12.98
C GLU A 31 -5.09 13.88 11.83
N ASN A 32 -4.75 15.07 11.36
CA ASN A 32 -3.74 15.25 10.32
C ASN A 32 -2.37 14.74 10.77
N ALA A 33 -1.92 15.08 11.98
CA ALA A 33 -0.65 14.61 12.50
C ALA A 33 -0.58 13.07 12.60
N LYS A 34 -1.71 12.43 12.95
CA LYS A 34 -1.82 10.97 12.98
C LYS A 34 -1.75 10.36 11.58
N GLU A 35 -2.46 10.94 10.63
CA GLU A 35 -2.48 10.45 9.25
C GLU A 35 -1.12 10.66 8.56
N GLU A 36 -0.47 11.81 8.73
CA GLU A 36 0.88 12.07 8.23
C GLU A 36 1.89 11.05 8.77
N ALA A 37 1.84 10.74 10.07
CA ALA A 37 2.69 9.72 10.66
C ALA A 37 2.44 8.33 10.07
N ARG A 38 1.17 7.99 9.79
CA ARG A 38 0.80 6.72 9.15
C ARG A 38 1.32 6.66 7.71
N LEU A 39 1.12 7.71 6.92
CA LEU A 39 1.57 7.79 5.53
C LEU A 39 3.09 7.71 5.43
N LYS A 40 3.81 8.42 6.30
CA LYS A 40 5.27 8.37 6.36
C LYS A 40 5.78 6.95 6.65
N ALA A 41 5.17 6.25 7.60
CA ALA A 41 5.55 4.87 7.90
C ALA A 41 5.32 3.91 6.72
N VAL A 42 4.23 4.10 5.97
CA VAL A 42 3.95 3.30 4.76
C VAL A 42 4.95 3.61 3.65
N GLU A 43 5.24 4.88 3.41
CA GLU A 43 6.18 5.31 2.36
C GLU A 43 7.61 4.88 2.68
N ASP A 44 8.07 5.05 3.92
CA ASP A 44 9.38 4.59 4.36
C ASP A 44 9.52 3.06 4.19
N ALA A 45 8.46 2.29 4.47
CA ALA A 45 8.45 0.85 4.25
C ALA A 45 8.47 0.48 2.75
N ARG A 46 7.76 1.23 1.91
CA ARG A 46 7.74 1.05 0.45
C ARG A 46 9.12 1.31 -0.16
N ILE A 47 9.76 2.42 0.20
CA ILE A 47 11.10 2.79 -0.26
C ILE A 47 12.10 1.72 0.16
N LYS A 48 12.07 1.28 1.41
CA LYS A 48 12.98 0.23 1.89
C LYS A 48 12.79 -1.09 1.13
N ALA A 49 11.56 -1.49 0.83
CA ALA A 49 11.28 -2.70 0.05
C ALA A 49 11.78 -2.59 -1.40
N GLU A 50 11.65 -1.42 -2.01
CA GLU A 50 12.14 -1.14 -3.36
C GLU A 50 13.67 -1.16 -3.42
N GLU A 51 14.35 -0.53 -2.47
CA GLU A 51 15.81 -0.55 -2.35
C GLU A 51 16.37 -1.97 -2.16
N GLU A 52 15.74 -2.78 -1.29
CA GLU A 52 16.12 -4.17 -1.08
C GLU A 52 15.88 -5.03 -2.33
N ALA A 53 14.81 -4.79 -3.08
CA ALA A 53 14.54 -5.49 -4.34
C ALA A 53 15.56 -5.12 -5.42
N ALA A 54 15.93 -3.83 -5.54
CA ALA A 54 16.94 -3.36 -6.48
C ALA A 54 18.31 -3.98 -6.20
N LYS A 55 18.73 -4.05 -4.93
CA LYS A 55 20.00 -4.69 -4.53
C LYS A 55 20.06 -6.17 -4.90
N LYS A 56 18.95 -6.91 -4.73
CA LYS A 56 18.90 -8.33 -5.10
C LYS A 56 19.01 -8.57 -6.60
N ILE A 57 18.56 -7.64 -7.44
CA ILE A 57 18.70 -7.74 -8.89
C ILE A 57 20.16 -7.50 -9.30
N GLU A 58 20.84 -6.55 -8.66
CA GLU A 58 22.26 -6.28 -8.89
C GLU A 58 23.14 -7.47 -8.45
N GLU A 59 22.89 -8.05 -7.27
CA GLU A 59 23.66 -9.20 -6.77
C GLU A 59 23.45 -10.49 -7.57
N ASN A 60 22.26 -10.66 -8.18
CA ASN A 60 21.91 -11.88 -8.93
C ASN A 60 22.16 -11.75 -10.45
N GLY A 61 22.57 -10.58 -10.94
CA GLY A 61 22.92 -10.32 -12.34
C GLY A 61 24.28 -10.89 -12.76
N GLU A 62 25.12 -11.32 -11.82
CA GLU A 62 26.49 -11.80 -12.11
C GLU A 62 26.61 -13.34 -12.26
N LYS A 63 25.50 -14.09 -12.31
CA LYS A 63 25.53 -15.56 -12.34
C LYS A 63 24.88 -16.25 -13.53
N VAL A 64 24.68 -15.55 -14.65
CA VAL A 64 24.20 -16.17 -15.90
C VAL A 64 25.03 -15.68 -17.08
N GLN A 65 26.18 -16.31 -17.31
CA GLN A 65 26.68 -16.73 -18.64
C GLN A 65 28.12 -17.24 -18.58
N GLU A 66 28.32 -18.45 -18.05
CA GLU A 66 29.40 -19.32 -18.53
C GLU A 66 28.94 -20.78 -18.43
N THR A 67 28.12 -21.23 -19.38
CA THR A 67 28.12 -22.63 -19.83
C THR A 67 27.68 -22.65 -21.29
N ASP A 68 28.63 -22.41 -22.19
CA ASP A 68 28.50 -22.67 -23.62
C ASP A 68 28.72 -24.17 -23.91
N ALA A 69 27.98 -24.67 -24.90
CA ALA A 69 28.15 -25.91 -25.65
C ALA A 69 27.94 -27.27 -24.95
N LYS A 70 26.75 -27.85 -25.18
CA LYS A 70 26.69 -29.10 -25.97
C LYS A 70 25.34 -29.28 -26.68
N LEU A 71 25.47 -29.42 -28.00
CA LEU A 71 24.44 -29.76 -28.99
C LEU A 71 23.68 -31.04 -28.65
N GLY A 72 22.39 -31.06 -28.98
CA GLY A 72 21.54 -32.24 -28.96
C GLY A 72 20.24 -31.98 -29.73
N ASP A 73 20.25 -32.41 -30.99
CA ASP A 73 19.19 -32.46 -32.01
C ASP A 73 17.85 -33.04 -31.49
N GLY A 74 16.70 -32.54 -31.98
CA GLY A 74 15.39 -33.10 -31.60
C GLY A 74 14.14 -32.31 -32.02
N GLU A 75 13.82 -32.41 -33.31
CA GLU A 75 12.52 -32.31 -34.00
C GLU A 75 11.22 -31.89 -33.25
N GLY A 76 10.43 -31.03 -33.91
CA GLY A 76 9.06 -31.43 -34.30
C GLY A 76 7.86 -30.99 -33.45
N LYS A 77 7.28 -29.83 -33.85
CA LYS A 77 5.84 -29.45 -33.79
C LYS A 77 4.83 -30.52 -33.29
N LYS A 78 3.98 -30.16 -32.33
CA LYS A 78 2.56 -29.81 -32.58
C LYS A 78 1.83 -29.22 -31.37
N SER A 79 0.95 -28.30 -31.72
CA SER A 79 -0.11 -27.61 -30.99
C SER A 79 -1.05 -28.51 -30.18
N ASN A 80 -1.56 -28.01 -29.05
CA ASN A 80 -2.97 -27.61 -28.99
C ASN A 80 -3.26 -26.74 -27.76
N GLN A 81 -3.97 -25.64 -28.03
CA GLN A 81 -4.77 -24.91 -27.07
C GLN A 81 -6.01 -25.75 -26.79
N ASP A 82 -6.37 -25.94 -25.52
CA ASP A 82 -7.75 -26.13 -25.14
C ASP A 82 -8.07 -25.13 -24.04
N THR A 83 -8.99 -24.25 -24.42
CA THR A 83 -9.72 -23.32 -23.58
C THR A 83 -10.80 -24.13 -22.86
N GLU A 84 -10.97 -23.98 -21.56
CA GLU A 84 -12.32 -23.97 -21.01
C GLU A 84 -12.39 -23.21 -19.68
N ILE A 85 -13.27 -22.22 -19.73
CA ILE A 85 -13.72 -21.35 -18.66
C ILE A 85 -14.68 -22.18 -17.81
N VAL A 86 -14.51 -22.22 -16.49
CA VAL A 86 -15.60 -22.56 -15.58
C VAL A 86 -15.71 -21.47 -14.52
N GLN A 87 -16.48 -20.43 -14.86
CA GLN A 87 -17.31 -19.74 -13.88
C GLN A 87 -18.49 -20.65 -13.54
N VAL A 88 -18.62 -21.04 -12.26
CA VAL A 88 -19.88 -21.41 -11.61
C VAL A 88 -19.72 -20.89 -10.19
N GLY A 89 -20.40 -19.81 -9.81
CA GLY A 89 -21.83 -19.79 -9.47
C GLY A 89 -21.88 -19.61 -7.95
N ASP A 90 -22.23 -18.41 -7.47
CA ASP A 90 -23.59 -18.02 -7.09
C ASP A 90 -24.08 -18.69 -5.81
N GLY A 91 -24.52 -17.85 -4.86
CA GLY A 91 -25.61 -18.19 -3.95
C GLY A 91 -25.20 -18.56 -2.53
N LYS A 92 -25.24 -17.57 -1.63
CA LYS A 92 -26.02 -17.67 -0.39
C LYS A 92 -26.42 -16.29 0.09
N GLU A 93 -27.40 -15.73 -0.61
CA GLU A 93 -28.36 -14.85 0.03
C GLU A 93 -29.24 -15.65 1.01
N ASN A 94 -29.69 -14.92 2.01
CA ASN A 94 -30.94 -15.06 2.77
C ASN A 94 -31.00 -15.91 4.05
N GLY A 95 -31.39 -15.20 5.12
CA GLY A 95 -32.25 -15.66 6.21
C GLY A 95 -31.67 -15.27 7.58
N VAL A 96 -32.33 -14.54 8.47
CA VAL A 96 -33.76 -14.27 8.65
C VAL A 96 -33.91 -13.11 9.66
N LEU A 97 -34.88 -12.23 9.41
CA LEU A 97 -35.40 -11.26 10.39
C LEU A 97 -35.89 -11.98 11.65
N THR A 98 -35.58 -11.45 12.83
CA THR A 98 -36.41 -11.74 14.02
C THR A 98 -36.81 -10.43 14.68
N ALA A 99 -38.09 -10.41 15.04
CA ALA A 99 -38.96 -9.27 15.30
C ALA A 99 -38.66 -8.49 16.58
#